data_AF-A0A3D1J265-F1
#
_entry.id   AF-A0A3D1J265-F1
#
_cell.length_a   1.000
_cell.length_b   1.000
_cell.length_c   1.000
_cell.angle_alpha   90.00
_cell.angle_beta   90.00
_cell.angle_gamma   90.00
#
_symmetry.space_group_name_H-M   'P 1'
#
loop_
_entity.id
_entity.type
_entity.pdbx_description
1 polymer ?
#
loop_
_entity_poly.entity_id
_entity_poly.type
_entity_poly.pdbx_seq_one_letter_code
_entity_poly.pdbx_strand_id
1 'polypeptide(L)'
;MSEDRHEEDYDNYLLIAAYRSGQYQGRAWAKKKGLDNLSLIGSGVSDVIELLKQAVQAEVRRRSDALRETLPQRHRDFLRRRGHIYQGVQPVRRKHRAAHCHNCKSTVDAALDFECIACGQVVCNECAACGCGSA
;
A
#
# COMPACT_ATOMS: atom_id res chain seq x y z
N MET A 1 31.73 19.29 8.75
CA MET A 1 30.98 19.12 7.49
C MET A 1 29.56 18.71 7.90
N SER A 2 28.55 19.43 7.43
CA SER A 2 27.17 19.35 7.92
C SER A 2 26.50 18.04 7.50
N GLU A 3 26.58 17.02 8.35
CA GLU A 3 25.70 15.84 8.30
C GLU A 3 24.34 16.12 8.96
N ASP A 4 23.95 17.39 9.07
CA ASP A 4 22.75 17.81 9.79
C ASP A 4 21.45 17.51 9.04
N ARG A 5 21.53 16.91 7.84
CA ARG A 5 20.38 16.52 7.02
C ARG A 5 20.69 15.32 6.13
N HIS A 6 19.79 14.35 6.12
CA HIS A 6 19.78 13.20 5.21
C HIS A 6 18.42 13.07 4.54
N GLU A 7 18.42 12.70 3.27
CA GLU A 7 17.21 12.44 2.49
C GLU A 7 17.37 11.16 1.69
N GLU A 8 16.35 10.31 1.69
CA GLU A 8 16.32 9.14 0.82
C GLU A 8 14.89 8.74 0.44
N ASP A 9 14.78 8.00 -0.66
CA ASP A 9 13.53 7.40 -1.08
C ASP A 9 13.37 5.99 -0.53
N TYR A 10 12.21 5.71 0.05
CA TYR A 10 11.92 4.42 0.67
C TYR A 10 10.43 4.07 0.57
N ASP A 11 10.09 2.98 -0.11
CA ASP A 11 8.74 2.39 -0.19
C ASP A 11 7.58 3.39 -0.41
N ASN A 12 7.66 4.21 -1.47
CA ASN A 12 6.73 5.31 -1.78
C ASN A 12 6.71 6.46 -0.77
N TYR A 13 7.77 6.61 0.03
CA TYR A 13 8.02 7.77 0.86
C TYR A 13 9.31 8.48 0.46
N LEU A 14 9.34 9.80 0.69
CA LEU A 14 10.56 10.57 0.83
C LEU A 14 10.86 10.73 2.32
N LEU A 15 11.93 10.12 2.79
CA LEU A 15 12.40 10.22 4.17
C LEU A 15 13.35 11.41 4.28
N ILE A 16 13.14 12.25 5.28
CA ILE A 16 13.99 13.41 5.57
C ILE A 16 14.30 13.37 7.07
N ALA A 17 15.58 13.27 7.42
CA ALA A 17 16.07 13.40 8.79
C ALA A 17 16.96 14.64 8.88
N ALA A 18 16.81 15.45 9.92
CA ALA A 18 17.64 16.62 10.13
C ALA A 18 17.75 17.02 11.60
N TYR A 19 18.87 17.62 11.98
CA TYR A 19 19.00 18.32 13.27
C TYR A 19 18.37 19.71 13.17
N ARG A 20 17.32 20.00 13.94
CA ARG A 20 16.75 21.35 14.05
C ARG A 20 16.26 21.60 15.47
N SER A 21 16.36 22.85 15.91
CA SER A 21 15.85 23.29 17.22
C SER A 21 16.40 22.45 18.40
N GLY A 22 17.66 22.00 18.31
CA GLY A 22 18.29 21.22 19.36
C GLY A 22 18.04 19.71 19.31
N GLN A 23 17.28 19.20 18.32
CA GLN A 23 16.89 17.78 18.25
C GLN A 23 17.02 17.20 16.84
N TYR A 24 17.33 15.91 16.74
CA TYR A 24 17.26 15.16 15.49
C TYR A 24 15.82 14.74 15.23
N GLN A 25 15.24 15.21 14.14
CA GLN A 25 13.86 14.96 13.79
C GLN A 25 13.72 14.45 12.36
N GLY A 26 12.71 13.62 12.14
CA GLY A 26 12.44 12.94 10.89
C GLY A 26 11.02 13.16 10.39
N ARG A 27 10.85 13.21 9.07
CA ARG A 27 9.55 13.14 8.41
C ARG A 27 9.62 12.17 7.24
N ALA A 28 8.61 11.31 7.12
CA ALA A 28 8.34 10.53 5.92
C ALA A 28 7.17 11.17 5.17
N TRP A 29 7.40 11.61 3.94
CA TRP A 29 6.40 12.20 3.07
C TRP A 29 5.87 11.16 2.09
N ALA A 30 4.59 10.84 2.20
CA ALA A 30 3.92 9.91 1.30
C ALA A 30 3.91 10.46 -0.14
N LYS A 31 4.42 9.66 -1.10
CA LYS A 31 4.37 9.97 -2.53
C LYS A 31 3.12 9.45 -3.22
N LYS A 32 2.45 8.46 -2.63
CA LYS A 32 1.20 7.88 -3.16
C LYS A 32 0.00 8.37 -2.37
N LYS A 33 -1.08 8.71 -3.08
CA LYS A 33 -2.36 9.06 -2.46
C LYS A 33 -2.84 7.92 -1.56
N GLY A 34 -3.40 8.30 -0.43
CA GLY A 34 -3.94 7.38 0.55
C GLY A 34 -2.99 7.16 1.70
N LEU A 35 -1.68 7.17 1.50
CA LEU A 35 -0.65 6.99 2.55
C LEU A 35 -0.54 8.20 3.48
N ASP A 36 -0.29 7.94 4.77
CA ASP A 36 -0.16 8.98 5.80
C ASP A 36 1.30 9.44 5.92
N ASN A 37 1.51 10.74 6.11
CA ASN A 37 2.83 11.27 6.46
C ASN A 37 3.20 10.87 7.89
N LEU A 38 4.47 10.55 8.12
CA LEU A 38 4.97 10.14 9.43
C LEU A 38 6.00 11.15 9.94
N SER A 39 6.11 11.29 11.25
CA SER A 39 7.13 12.12 11.89
C SER A 39 7.56 11.54 13.22
N LEU A 40 8.85 11.64 13.53
CA LEU A 40 9.44 11.15 14.77
C LEU A 40 10.71 11.93 15.12
N ILE A 41 11.21 11.68 16.33
CA ILE A 41 12.46 12.25 16.86
C ILE A 41 13.36 11.08 17.22
N GLY A 42 14.67 11.27 17.09
CA GLY A 42 15.68 10.27 17.42
C GLY A 42 16.94 10.88 18.03
N SER A 43 17.94 10.04 18.19
CA SER A 43 19.22 10.35 18.82
C SER A 43 20.31 10.81 17.83
N GLY A 44 20.09 10.61 16.54
CA GLY A 44 20.98 11.00 15.45
C GLY A 44 20.29 10.90 14.09
N VAL A 45 20.90 11.44 13.04
CA VAL A 45 20.32 11.41 11.68
C VAL A 45 20.10 9.98 11.18
N SER A 46 21.08 9.10 11.35
CA SER A 46 20.98 7.68 10.94
C SER A 46 19.89 6.93 11.72
N ASP A 47 19.82 7.17 13.03
CA ASP A 47 18.79 6.60 13.91
C ASP A 47 17.37 7.04 13.49
N VAL A 48 17.20 8.35 13.23
CA VAL A 48 15.93 8.88 12.72
C VAL A 48 15.54 8.21 11.40
N ILE A 49 16.48 8.02 10.48
CA ILE A 49 16.21 7.35 9.20
C ILE A 49 15.78 5.90 9.40
N GLU A 50 16.48 5.15 10.26
CA GLU A 50 16.13 3.76 10.56
C GLU A 50 14.74 3.66 11.20
N LEU A 51 14.43 4.52 12.16
CA LEU A 51 13.11 4.60 12.79
C LEU A 51 12.03 4.96 11.76
N LEU A 52 12.31 5.86 10.82
CA LEU A 52 11.37 6.20 9.74
C LEU A 52 11.11 5.00 8.83
N LYS A 53 12.13 4.21 8.48
CA LYS A 53 11.96 2.97 7.70
C LYS A 53 11.06 1.98 8.43
N GLN A 54 11.30 1.76 9.72
CA GLN A 54 10.49 0.86 10.55
C GLN A 54 9.04 1.35 10.63
N ALA A 55 8.83 2.66 10.82
CA ALA A 55 7.50 3.25 10.86
C ALA A 55 6.76 3.13 9.51
N VAL A 56 7.45 3.35 8.39
CA VAL A 56 6.91 3.14 7.04
C VAL A 56 6.51 1.68 6.83
N GLN A 57 7.38 0.72 7.18
CA GLN A 57 7.06 -0.70 7.06
C GLN A 57 5.84 -1.09 7.90
N ALA A 58 5.76 -0.60 9.14
CA ALA A 58 4.63 -0.85 10.02
C ALA A 58 3.33 -0.29 9.42
N GLU A 59 3.38 0.91 8.83
CA GLU A 59 2.23 1.54 8.18
C GLU A 59 1.78 0.78 6.93
N VAL A 60 2.72 0.41 6.06
CA VAL A 60 2.45 -0.38 4.85
C VAL A 60 1.84 -1.73 5.22
N ARG A 61 2.36 -2.39 6.27
CA ARG A 61 1.80 -3.63 6.80
C ARG A 61 0.39 -3.44 7.34
N ARG A 62 0.17 -2.45 8.20
CA ARG A 62 -1.14 -2.12 8.79
C ARG A 62 -2.20 -1.93 7.70
N ARG A 63 -1.85 -1.20 6.64
CA ARG A 63 -2.75 -0.96 5.50
C ARG A 63 -3.01 -2.21 4.68
N SER A 64 -1.97 -3.01 4.45
CA SER A 64 -2.10 -4.28 3.75
C SER A 64 -3.06 -5.21 4.49
N ASP A 65 -2.95 -5.28 5.81
CA ASP A 65 -3.81 -6.12 6.66
C ASP A 65 -5.26 -5.59 6.66
N ALA A 66 -5.46 -4.29 6.84
CA ALA A 66 -6.79 -3.66 6.75
C ALA A 66 -7.44 -3.85 5.38
N LEU A 67 -6.64 -3.81 4.31
CA LEU A 67 -7.15 -4.07 2.97
C LEU A 67 -7.52 -5.55 2.80
N ARG A 68 -6.68 -6.49 3.26
CA ARG A 68 -6.98 -7.93 3.20
C ARG A 68 -8.30 -8.27 3.91
N GLU A 69 -8.58 -7.59 5.02
CA GLU A 69 -9.83 -7.76 5.77
C GLU A 69 -11.05 -7.24 5.01
N THR A 70 -10.92 -6.08 4.35
CA THR A 70 -12.06 -5.38 3.74
C THR A 70 -12.30 -5.72 2.27
N LEU A 71 -11.28 -6.16 1.54
CA LEU A 71 -11.34 -6.41 0.10
C LEU A 71 -12.39 -7.47 -0.30
N PRO A 72 -12.56 -8.60 0.40
CA PRO A 72 -13.60 -9.58 0.08
C PRO A 72 -15.01 -8.98 0.12
N GLN A 73 -15.30 -8.13 1.13
CA GLN A 73 -16.58 -7.44 1.25
C GLN A 73 -16.77 -6.43 0.11
N ARG A 74 -15.76 -5.59 -0.16
CA ARG A 74 -15.81 -4.62 -1.26
C ARG A 74 -16.00 -5.30 -2.61
N HIS A 75 -15.37 -6.46 -2.81
CA HIS A 75 -15.51 -7.25 -4.04
C HIS A 75 -16.92 -7.83 -4.19
N ARG A 76 -17.48 -8.39 -3.12
CA ARG A 76 -18.89 -8.83 -3.08
C ARG A 76 -19.85 -7.71 -3.44
N ASP A 77 -19.66 -6.52 -2.88
CA ASP A 77 -20.51 -5.36 -3.19
C ASP A 77 -20.37 -4.89 -4.64
N PHE A 78 -19.14 -4.92 -5.18
CA PHE A 78 -18.87 -4.60 -6.58
C PHE A 78 -19.61 -5.54 -7.54
N LEU A 79 -19.58 -6.86 -7.30
CA LEU A 79 -20.27 -7.86 -8.12
C LEU A 79 -21.79 -7.74 -8.00
N ARG A 80 -22.29 -7.58 -6.77
CA ARG A 80 -23.73 -7.41 -6.50
C ARG A 80 -24.32 -6.25 -7.28
N ARG A 81 -23.63 -5.10 -7.32
CA ARG A 81 -24.07 -3.91 -8.07
C ARG A 81 -24.13 -4.13 -9.59
N ARG A 82 -23.44 -5.15 -10.10
CA ARG A 82 -23.40 -5.53 -11.51
C ARG A 82 -24.23 -6.78 -11.84
N GLY A 83 -24.99 -7.29 -10.87
CA GLY A 83 -25.83 -8.48 -11.07
C GLY A 83 -25.06 -9.80 -11.14
N HIS A 84 -23.80 -9.85 -10.69
CA HIS A 84 -23.02 -11.08 -10.64
C HIS A 84 -23.08 -11.73 -9.25
N ILE A 85 -23.02 -13.07 -9.24
CA ILE A 85 -22.99 -13.87 -8.02
C ILE A 85 -21.56 -13.89 -7.47
N TYR A 86 -21.41 -13.54 -6.18
CA TYR A 86 -20.12 -13.63 -5.48
C TYR A 86 -19.82 -15.08 -5.10
N GLN A 87 -18.74 -15.62 -5.63
CA GLN A 87 -18.28 -17.00 -5.35
C GLN A 87 -17.11 -17.07 -4.35
N GLY A 88 -16.69 -15.93 -3.79
CA GLY A 88 -15.54 -15.85 -2.90
C GLY A 88 -14.26 -15.34 -3.57
N VAL A 89 -13.24 -15.17 -2.73
CA VAL A 89 -11.87 -14.88 -3.13
C VAL A 89 -10.94 -15.92 -2.52
N GLN A 90 -9.79 -16.13 -3.13
CA GLN A 90 -8.74 -17.02 -2.62
C GLN A 90 -7.37 -16.35 -2.70
N PRO A 91 -6.40 -16.78 -1.86
CA PRO A 91 -5.01 -16.35 -1.97
C PRO A 91 -4.48 -16.51 -3.41
N VAL A 92 -3.76 -15.52 -3.96
CA VAL A 92 -3.19 -15.65 -5.31
C VAL A 92 -2.16 -16.78 -5.30
N ARG A 93 -2.30 -17.73 -6.22
CA ARG A 93 -1.45 -18.93 -6.22
C ARG A 93 -0.15 -18.72 -7.00
N ARG A 94 -0.12 -17.72 -7.87
CA ARG A 94 1.04 -17.37 -8.70
C ARG A 94 1.30 -15.88 -8.60
N LYS A 95 2.57 -15.48 -8.45
CA LYS A 95 2.98 -14.08 -8.60
C LYS A 95 2.71 -13.65 -10.04
N HIS A 96 1.55 -13.06 -10.29
CA HIS A 96 1.24 -12.43 -11.56
C HIS A 96 2.12 -11.18 -11.72
N ARG A 97 2.57 -10.91 -12.96
CA ARG A 97 3.23 -9.63 -13.28
C ARG A 97 2.25 -8.51 -12.97
N ALA A 98 2.76 -7.36 -12.51
CA ALA A 98 1.94 -6.17 -12.29
C ALA A 98 1.09 -5.90 -13.54
N ALA A 99 -0.23 -5.92 -13.37
CA ALA A 99 -1.21 -5.71 -14.43
C ALA A 99 -2.01 -4.44 -14.11
N HIS A 100 -2.57 -3.78 -15.11
CA HIS A 100 -3.46 -2.65 -14.88
C HIS A 100 -4.90 -3.14 -14.72
N CYS A 101 -5.62 -2.58 -13.74
CA CYS A 101 -7.03 -2.91 -13.56
C CYS A 101 -7.84 -2.47 -14.78
N HIS A 102 -8.62 -3.37 -15.37
CA HIS A 102 -9.45 -3.02 -16.53
C HIS A 102 -10.48 -1.92 -16.22
N ASN A 103 -10.97 -1.85 -14.98
CA ASN A 103 -12.00 -0.89 -14.55
C ASN A 103 -11.42 0.50 -14.19
N CYS A 104 -10.42 0.58 -13.31
CA CYS A 104 -9.90 1.88 -12.83
C CYS A 104 -8.50 2.24 -13.36
N LYS A 105 -7.87 1.37 -14.16
CA LYS A 105 -6.51 1.52 -14.73
C LYS A 105 -5.37 1.59 -13.70
N SER A 106 -5.67 1.62 -12.40
CA SER A 106 -4.67 1.50 -11.33
C SER A 106 -3.84 0.22 -11.51
N THR A 107 -2.56 0.32 -11.19
CA THR A 107 -1.69 -0.85 -11.08
C THR A 107 -2.24 -1.81 -10.03
N VAL A 108 -2.46 -3.04 -10.45
CA VAL A 108 -2.81 -4.18 -9.60
C VAL A 108 -1.50 -4.85 -9.27
N ASP A 109 -1.01 -4.59 -8.06
CA ASP A 109 0.05 -5.38 -7.47
C ASP A 109 -0.55 -6.67 -6.91
N ALA A 110 0.06 -7.80 -7.25
CA ALA A 110 -0.30 -9.09 -6.67
C ALA A 110 0.04 -9.18 -5.17
N ALA A 111 0.57 -8.11 -4.56
CA ALA A 111 1.05 -8.08 -3.19
C ALA A 111 -0.06 -8.18 -2.13
N LEU A 112 -1.31 -7.95 -2.52
CA LEU A 112 -2.48 -7.94 -1.62
C LEU A 112 -3.35 -9.20 -1.78
N ASP A 113 -2.78 -10.22 -2.42
CA ASP A 113 -3.06 -11.64 -2.25
C ASP A 113 -4.44 -12.18 -2.65
N PHE A 114 -5.40 -11.46 -3.24
CA PHE A 114 -6.70 -12.08 -3.60
C PHE A 114 -6.98 -12.21 -5.10
N GLU A 115 -7.30 -13.43 -5.53
CA GLU A 115 -7.91 -13.76 -6.82
C GLU A 115 -9.40 -14.06 -6.64
N CYS A 116 -10.22 -13.64 -7.61
CA CYS A 116 -11.62 -14.01 -7.67
C CYS A 116 -11.77 -15.50 -8.02
N ILE A 117 -12.52 -16.27 -7.22
CA ILE A 117 -12.71 -17.72 -7.46
C ILE A 117 -13.38 -17.98 -8.82
N ALA A 118 -14.27 -17.09 -9.27
CA ALA A 118 -15.06 -17.29 -10.49
C ALA A 118 -14.26 -17.06 -11.78
N CYS A 119 -13.35 -16.08 -11.83
CA CYS A 119 -12.59 -15.76 -13.06
C CYS A 119 -11.07 -15.97 -12.95
N GLY A 120 -10.54 -16.26 -11.76
CA GLY A 120 -9.10 -16.45 -11.53
C GLY A 120 -8.25 -15.19 -11.69
N GLN A 121 -8.86 -14.01 -11.89
CA GLN A 121 -8.13 -12.75 -11.96
C GLN A 121 -7.97 -12.10 -10.59
N VAL A 122 -6.85 -11.40 -10.40
CA VAL A 122 -6.58 -10.62 -9.18
C VAL A 122 -7.66 -9.56 -8.98
N VAL A 123 -8.15 -9.46 -7.75
CA VAL A 123 -9.11 -8.42 -7.35
C VAL A 123 -8.35 -7.11 -7.16
N CYS A 124 -8.80 -6.04 -7.81
CA CYS A 124 -8.16 -4.75 -7.71
C CYS A 124 -8.33 -4.14 -6.31
N ASN A 125 -7.20 -3.77 -5.69
CA ASN A 125 -7.14 -3.17 -4.35
C ASN A 125 -7.87 -1.82 -4.24
N GLU A 126 -7.91 -1.06 -5.34
CA GLU A 126 -8.47 0.29 -5.39
C GLU A 126 -9.99 0.29 -5.64
N CYS A 127 -10.48 -0.54 -6.58
CA CYS A 127 -11.90 -0.53 -6.98
C CYS A 127 -12.66 -1.86 -6.75
N ALA A 128 -11.99 -2.87 -6.20
CA ALA A 128 -12.50 -4.22 -5.97
C ALA A 128 -13.02 -4.95 -7.22
N ALA A 129 -12.64 -4.49 -8.42
CA ALA A 129 -13.01 -5.12 -9.67
C ALA A 129 -12.16 -6.37 -9.97
N CYS A 130 -12.75 -7.30 -10.70
CA CYS A 130 -12.07 -8.45 -11.34
C CYS A 130 -12.67 -8.65 -12.75
N GLY A 131 -12.26 -9.72 -13.45
CA GLY A 131 -12.79 -10.07 -14.77
C GLY A 131 -14.30 -10.24 -14.84
N CYS A 132 -14.95 -10.73 -13.78
CA CYS A 132 -16.39 -11.01 -13.78
C CYS A 132 -17.28 -9.77 -13.99
N GLY A 133 -16.85 -8.58 -13.58
CA GLY A 133 -17.63 -7.34 -13.72
C GLY A 133 -17.02 -6.34 -14.69
N SER A 134 -16.20 -6.84 -15.62
CA SER A 134 -15.52 -6.06 -16.66
C SER A 134 -16.16 -6.18 -18.05
N ALA A 135 -17.28 -6.91 -18.15
CA ALA A 135 -18.13 -7.03 -19.33
C ALA A 135 -19.44 -6.27 -19.13
#